data_AF-A0A1V5DZK7-F1
#
_entry.id   AF-A0A1V5DZK7-F1
#
_cell.length_a   1.000
_cell.length_b   1.000
_cell.length_c   1.000
_cell.angle_alpha   90.00
_cell.angle_beta   90.00
_cell.angle_gamma   90.00
#
_symmetry.space_group_name_H-M   'P 1'
#
loop_
_entity.id
_entity.type
_entity.pdbx_description
1 polymer ?
#
loop_
_entity_poly.entity_id
_entity_poly.type
_entity_poly.pdbx_seq_one_letter_code
_entity_poly.pdbx_strand_id
1 'polypeptide(L)'
;MQLPQSRRDEVHDTLCEELLRERAAVLSRAGIAVEIVLAELAGLDQEIQIKNERLGVIKQYEQVADNLHERRMLLEDINISIDQFNMVREKAQLKYYYLIVTREALGLRRHDRIQEIYMIPAKKKKMQAF
;
A
#
# COMPACT_ATOMS: atom_id res chain seq x y z
N MET A 1 45.48 17.91 -26.56
CA MET A 1 45.94 17.38 -25.27
C MET A 1 45.04 16.22 -24.86
N GLN A 2 45.55 14.99 -24.85
CA GLN A 2 44.80 13.84 -24.31
C GLN A 2 44.92 13.84 -22.78
N LEU A 3 43.78 13.77 -22.08
CA LEU A 3 43.76 13.58 -20.64
C LEU A 3 44.48 12.26 -20.28
N PRO A 4 45.34 12.24 -19.24
CA PRO A 4 45.99 11.02 -18.77
C PRO A 4 44.93 9.98 -18.37
N GLN A 5 45.16 8.70 -18.71
CA GLN A 5 44.20 7.60 -18.51
C GLN A 5 43.64 7.55 -17.07
N SER A 6 44.49 7.73 -16.05
CA SER A 6 44.08 7.77 -14.64
C SER A 6 43.01 8.83 -14.30
N ARG A 7 43.03 10.02 -14.93
CA ARG A 7 41.97 11.02 -14.72
C ARG A 7 40.67 10.67 -15.44
N ARG A 8 40.74 9.91 -16.53
CA ARG A 8 39.54 9.42 -17.23
C ARG A 8 38.87 8.33 -16.43
N ASP A 9 39.66 7.46 -15.81
CA ASP A 9 39.18 6.38 -14.95
C ASP A 9 38.50 6.96 -13.68
N GLU A 10 39.11 7.94 -13.01
CA GLU A 10 38.49 8.65 -11.86
C GLU A 10 37.15 9.33 -12.20
N VAL A 11 37.06 9.98 -13.38
CA VAL A 11 35.81 10.61 -13.83
C VAL A 11 34.76 9.56 -14.18
N HIS A 12 35.17 8.43 -14.76
CA HIS A 12 34.27 7.32 -15.05
C HIS A 12 33.69 6.69 -13.78
N ASP A 13 34.54 6.43 -12.78
CA ASP A 13 34.13 5.88 -11.49
C ASP A 13 33.16 6.82 -10.78
N THR A 14 33.46 8.12 -10.76
CA THR A 14 32.57 9.14 -10.20
C THR A 14 31.19 9.12 -10.86
N LEU A 15 31.15 9.06 -12.19
CA LEU A 15 29.89 9.01 -12.94
C LEU A 15 29.10 7.72 -12.65
N CYS A 16 29.80 6.58 -12.54
CA CYS A 16 29.20 5.31 -12.17
C CYS A 16 28.59 5.36 -10.77
N GLU A 17 29.28 5.94 -9.79
CA GLU A 17 28.76 6.12 -8.43
C GLU A 17 27.53 7.03 -8.39
N GLU A 18 27.54 8.16 -9.09
CA GLU A 18 26.40 9.07 -9.20
C GLU A 18 25.18 8.35 -9.79
N LEU A 19 25.39 7.62 -10.88
CA LEU A 19 24.32 6.86 -11.54
C LEU A 19 23.77 5.74 -10.64
N LEU A 20 24.62 5.06 -9.86
CA LEU A 20 24.17 4.08 -8.88
C LEU A 20 23.34 4.74 -7.76
N ARG A 21 23.77 5.91 -7.27
CA ARG A 21 23.05 6.67 -6.24
C ARG A 21 21.67 7.11 -6.73
N GLU A 22 21.57 7.63 -7.95
CA GLU A 22 20.30 8.06 -8.54
C GLU A 22 19.35 6.86 -8.71
N ARG A 23 19.85 5.72 -9.18
CA ARG A 23 19.05 4.49 -9.28
C ARG A 23 18.53 4.03 -7.92
N ALA A 24 19.38 4.02 -6.90
CA ALA A 24 18.99 3.67 -5.54
C ALA A 24 17.92 4.63 -4.99
N ALA A 25 18.07 5.93 -5.23
CA ALA A 25 17.11 6.95 -4.81
C ALA A 25 15.74 6.77 -5.49
N VAL A 26 15.71 6.48 -6.79
CA VAL A 26 14.47 6.21 -7.53
C VAL A 26 13.74 4.97 -6.98
N LEU A 27 14.47 3.87 -6.75
CA LEU A 27 13.90 2.65 -6.18
C LEU A 27 13.36 2.87 -4.76
N SER A 28 14.11 3.60 -3.94
CA SER A 28 13.69 3.95 -2.57
C SER A 28 12.37 4.72 -2.58
N ARG A 29 12.25 5.76 -3.40
CA ARG A 29 11.00 6.52 -3.52
C ARG A 29 9.82 5.67 -4.00
N ALA A 30 10.06 4.77 -4.95
CA ALA A 30 9.02 3.86 -5.43
C ALA A 30 8.56 2.88 -4.34
N GLY A 31 9.50 2.32 -3.56
CA GLY A 31 9.20 1.45 -2.41
C GLY A 31 8.41 2.18 -1.33
N ILE A 32 8.89 3.34 -0.88
CA ILE A 32 8.22 4.19 0.12
C ILE A 32 6.79 4.54 -0.31
N ALA A 33 6.56 4.83 -1.59
CA ALA A 33 5.23 5.12 -2.09
C ALA A 33 4.26 3.93 -1.96
N VAL A 34 4.75 2.69 -2.00
CA VAL A 34 3.93 1.49 -1.72
C VAL A 34 3.70 1.37 -0.21
N GLU A 35 4.74 1.55 0.61
CA GLU A 35 4.66 1.45 2.08
C GLU A 35 3.64 2.41 2.69
N ILE A 36 3.62 3.65 2.23
CA ILE A 36 2.67 4.67 2.69
C ILE A 36 1.22 4.20 2.46
N VAL A 37 0.92 3.67 1.28
CA VAL A 37 -0.45 3.25 0.95
C VAL A 37 -0.81 1.93 1.65
N LEU A 38 0.15 1.04 1.88
CA LEU A 38 -0.07 -0.15 2.70
C LEU A 38 -0.33 0.19 4.18
N ALA A 39 0.35 1.20 4.72
CA ALA A 39 0.08 1.69 6.07
C ALA A 39 -1.32 2.31 6.19
N GLU A 40 -1.77 3.06 5.17
CA GLU A 40 -3.14 3.57 5.08
C GLU A 40 -4.18 2.42 5.06
N LEU A 41 -3.91 1.36 4.29
CA LEU A 41 -4.75 0.16 4.28
C LEU A 41 -4.83 -0.51 5.64
N ALA A 42 -3.70 -0.65 6.35
CA ALA A 42 -3.67 -1.26 7.68
C ALA A 42 -4.50 -0.45 8.69
N GLY A 43 -4.45 0.88 8.62
CA GLY A 43 -5.28 1.75 9.45
C GLY A 43 -6.78 1.57 9.18
N LEU A 44 -7.18 1.57 7.92
CA LEU A 44 -8.57 1.33 7.53
C LEU A 44 -9.06 -0.08 7.91
N ASP A 45 -8.19 -1.08 7.80
CA ASP A 45 -8.50 -2.45 8.22
C ASP A 45 -8.79 -2.53 9.73
N GLN A 46 -7.96 -1.87 10.53
CA GLN A 46 -8.15 -1.78 11.97
C GLN A 46 -9.45 -1.04 12.32
N GLU A 47 -9.75 0.07 11.63
CA GLU A 47 -11.01 0.80 11.83
C GLU A 47 -12.24 -0.08 11.54
N ILE A 48 -12.22 -0.81 10.42
CA ILE A 48 -13.28 -1.76 10.05
C ILE A 48 -13.43 -2.83 11.14
N GLN A 49 -12.32 -3.36 11.65
CA GLN A 49 -12.32 -4.40 12.69
C GLN A 49 -12.96 -3.89 13.98
N ILE A 50 -12.58 -2.70 14.45
CA ILE A 50 -13.17 -2.07 15.65
C ILE A 50 -14.69 -1.88 15.47
N LYS A 51 -15.12 -1.38 14.32
CA LYS A 51 -16.56 -1.19 14.04
C LYS A 51 -17.31 -2.52 13.97
N ASN A 52 -16.70 -3.56 13.39
CA ASN A 52 -17.27 -4.91 13.37
C ASN A 52 -17.44 -5.51 14.77
N GLU A 53 -16.47 -5.32 15.65
CA GLU A 53 -16.54 -5.76 17.05
C GLU A 53 -17.69 -5.05 17.77
N ARG A 54 -17.79 -3.72 17.62
CA ARG A 54 -18.92 -2.95 18.17
C ARG A 54 -20.27 -3.43 17.64
N LEU A 55 -20.37 -3.70 16.34
CA LEU A 55 -21.58 -4.24 15.72
C LEU A 55 -21.93 -5.62 16.29
N GLY A 56 -20.93 -6.46 16.56
CA GLY A 56 -21.09 -7.76 17.22
C GLY A 56 -21.69 -7.64 18.62
N VAL A 57 -21.21 -6.67 19.40
CA VAL A 57 -21.76 -6.36 20.74
C VAL A 57 -23.22 -5.93 20.65
N ILE A 58 -23.56 -4.98 19.76
CA ILE A 58 -24.94 -4.50 19.60
C ILE A 58 -25.90 -5.64 19.20
N LYS A 59 -25.46 -6.58 18.36
CA LYS A 59 -26.29 -7.72 17.96
C LYS A 59 -26.64 -8.66 19.11
N GLN A 60 -25.85 -8.72 20.17
CA GLN A 60 -26.12 -9.58 21.34
C GLN A 60 -27.22 -9.01 22.25
N TYR A 61 -27.47 -7.70 22.21
CA TYR A 61 -28.52 -7.02 22.99
C TYR A 61 -29.81 -6.87 22.17
N GLU A 62 -30.48 -7.99 21.93
CA GLU A 62 -31.49 -8.19 20.88
C GLU A 62 -32.87 -7.50 21.09
N GLN A 63 -33.09 -6.70 22.14
CA GLN A 63 -34.45 -6.41 22.63
C GLN A 63 -34.91 -4.95 22.73
N VAL A 64 -34.18 -3.95 22.21
CA VAL A 64 -34.63 -2.54 22.26
C VAL A 64 -34.73 -1.96 20.85
N ALA A 65 -35.88 -1.34 20.52
CA ALA A 65 -36.12 -0.75 19.20
C ALA A 65 -35.07 0.31 18.80
N ASP A 66 -34.46 1.00 19.76
CA ASP A 66 -33.37 1.95 19.55
C ASP A 66 -32.10 1.29 18.97
N ASN A 67 -31.86 0.01 19.26
CA ASN A 67 -30.68 -0.73 18.76
C ASN A 67 -30.75 -0.98 17.25
N LEU A 68 -31.93 -0.96 16.63
CA LEU A 68 -32.08 -1.19 15.19
C LEU A 68 -31.58 -0.01 14.35
N HIS A 69 -31.82 1.22 14.81
CA HIS A 69 -31.35 2.42 14.12
C HIS A 69 -29.83 2.56 14.25
N GLU A 70 -29.28 2.40 15.47
CA GLU A 70 -27.84 2.43 15.70
C GLU A 70 -27.11 1.33 14.90
N ARG A 71 -27.68 0.11 14.86
CA ARG A 71 -27.14 -1.00 14.06
C ARG A 71 -27.09 -0.67 12.57
N ARG A 72 -28.14 -0.05 12.04
CA ARG A 72 -28.21 0.34 10.62
C ARG A 72 -27.17 1.40 10.29
N MET A 73 -27.03 2.41 11.16
CA MET A 73 -26.03 3.46 10.98
C MET A 73 -24.61 2.90 11.03
N LEU A 74 -24.32 2.04 12.01
CA LEU A 74 -23.01 1.41 12.12
C LEU A 74 -22.69 0.50 10.92
N LEU A 75 -23.68 -0.22 10.38
CA LEU A 75 -23.50 -1.02 9.16
C LEU A 75 -23.17 -0.15 7.94
N GLU A 76 -23.81 1.01 7.81
CA GLU A 76 -23.51 1.97 6.75
C GLU A 76 -22.10 2.54 6.90
N ASP A 77 -21.72 2.93 8.11
CA ASP A 77 -20.37 3.40 8.42
C ASP A 77 -19.29 2.37 8.12
N ILE A 78 -19.54 1.08 8.41
CA ILE A 78 -18.63 -0.01 8.06
C ILE A 78 -18.52 -0.13 6.54
N ASN A 79 -19.64 -0.06 5.82
CA ASN A 79 -19.64 -0.15 4.36
C ASN A 79 -18.91 1.03 3.70
N ILE A 80 -19.00 2.22 4.27
CA ILE A 80 -18.21 3.39 3.84
C ILE A 80 -16.71 3.15 4.04
N SER A 81 -16.30 2.65 5.22
CA SER A 81 -14.89 2.31 5.47
C SER A 81 -14.39 1.20 4.53
N ILE A 82 -15.23 0.22 4.19
CA ILE A 82 -14.92 -0.83 3.21
C ILE A 82 -14.70 -0.24 1.81
N ASP A 83 -15.51 0.73 1.39
CA ASP A 83 -15.34 1.41 0.10
C ASP A 83 -14.03 2.20 0.07
N GLN A 84 -13.72 2.94 1.14
CA GLN A 84 -12.45 3.65 1.29
C GLN A 84 -11.27 2.68 1.23
N PHE A 85 -11.33 1.57 1.99
CA PHE A 85 -10.32 0.52 1.96
C PHE A 85 -10.11 -0.02 0.54
N ASN A 86 -11.19 -0.33 -0.18
CA ASN A 86 -11.11 -0.87 -1.53
C ASN A 86 -10.54 0.14 -2.53
N MET A 87 -10.85 1.44 -2.38
CA MET A 87 -10.27 2.51 -3.19
C MET A 87 -8.76 2.66 -2.93
N VAL A 88 -8.34 2.66 -1.66
CA VAL A 88 -6.92 2.71 -1.29
C VAL A 88 -6.18 1.45 -1.77
N ARG A 89 -6.85 0.30 -1.76
CA ARG A 89 -6.30 -0.95 -2.28
C ARG A 89 -5.97 -0.86 -3.78
N GLU A 90 -6.85 -0.24 -4.57
CA GLU A 90 -6.59 0.00 -5.99
C GLU A 90 -5.39 0.96 -6.18
N LYS A 91 -5.25 1.98 -5.33
CA LYS A 91 -4.05 2.84 -5.31
C LYS A 91 -2.79 2.04 -4.97
N ALA A 92 -2.85 1.13 -4.00
CA ALA A 92 -1.72 0.27 -3.62
C ALA A 92 -1.27 -0.61 -4.80
N GLN A 93 -2.23 -1.19 -5.53
CA GLN A 93 -1.95 -1.98 -6.73
C GLN A 93 -1.24 -1.14 -7.81
N LEU A 94 -1.67 0.10 -8.02
CA LEU A 94 -1.02 1.02 -8.97
C LEU A 94 0.41 1.37 -8.55
N LYS A 95 0.63 1.70 -7.27
CA LYS A 95 1.97 2.01 -6.76
C LYS A 95 2.91 0.80 -6.83
N TYR A 96 2.39 -0.38 -6.50
CA TYR A 96 3.12 -1.63 -6.63
C TYR A 96 3.52 -1.90 -8.09
N TYR A 97 2.60 -1.70 -9.04
CA TYR A 97 2.90 -1.82 -10.46
C TYR A 97 4.03 -0.87 -10.89
N TYR A 98 4.00 0.39 -10.47
CA TYR A 98 5.07 1.33 -10.76
C TYR A 98 6.41 0.94 -10.15
N LEU A 99 6.43 0.34 -8.96
CA LEU A 99 7.65 -0.21 -8.38
C LEU A 99 8.23 -1.33 -9.26
N ILE A 100 7.40 -2.25 -9.76
CA ILE A 100 7.85 -3.33 -10.65
C ILE A 100 8.41 -2.75 -11.97
N VAL A 101 7.68 -1.85 -12.62
CA VAL A 101 8.14 -1.21 -13.87
C VAL A 101 9.46 -0.47 -13.67
N THR A 102 9.59 0.25 -12.55
CA THR A 102 10.83 0.97 -12.20
C THR A 102 12.00 0.00 -12.03
N ARG A 103 11.79 -1.13 -11.35
CA ARG A 103 12.81 -2.18 -11.19
C ARG A 103 13.23 -2.75 -12.54
N GLU A 104 12.28 -3.06 -13.41
CA GLU A 104 12.55 -3.64 -14.73
C GLU A 104 13.30 -2.68 -15.65
N ALA A 105 12.93 -1.39 -15.64
CA ALA A 105 13.64 -0.34 -16.37
C ALA A 105 15.11 -0.20 -15.92
N LEU A 106 15.40 -0.53 -14.67
CA LEU A 106 16.75 -0.55 -14.10
C LEU A 106 17.45 -1.92 -14.23
N GLY A 107 16.83 -2.90 -14.91
CA GLY A 107 17.39 -4.23 -15.15
C GLY A 107 17.18 -5.26 -14.02
N LEU A 108 16.40 -4.91 -12.99
CA LEU A 108 16.11 -5.79 -11.85
C LEU A 108 14.87 -6.65 -12.12
N ARG A 109 15.04 -7.80 -12.78
CA ARG A 109 13.94 -8.64 -13.29
C ARG A 109 13.43 -9.73 -12.35
N ARG A 110 14.10 -9.98 -11.22
CA ARG A 110 13.63 -10.96 -10.22
C ARG A 110 12.73 -10.27 -9.22
N HIS A 111 11.48 -10.74 -9.13
CA HIS A 111 10.42 -10.08 -8.36
C HIS A 111 9.84 -10.96 -7.25
N ASP A 112 10.31 -12.20 -7.10
CA ASP A 112 9.73 -13.21 -6.20
C ASP A 112 9.56 -12.68 -4.77
N ARG A 113 10.60 -12.04 -4.22
CA ARG A 113 10.58 -11.44 -2.87
C ARG A 113 9.79 -10.14 -2.77
N ILE A 114 9.47 -9.48 -3.88
CA ILE A 114 8.77 -8.18 -3.86
C ILE A 114 7.30 -8.37 -3.53
N GLN A 115 6.69 -9.48 -3.97
CA GLN A 115 5.33 -9.85 -3.58
C GLN A 115 5.23 -10.18 -2.08
N GLU A 116 6.29 -10.77 -1.51
CA GLU A 116 6.35 -11.07 -0.07
C GLU A 116 6.48 -9.81 0.78
N ILE A 117 7.31 -8.85 0.34
CA ILE A 117 7.56 -7.59 1.07
C ILE A 117 6.33 -6.67 1.01
N TYR A 118 5.72 -6.52 -0.16
CA TYR A 118 4.61 -5.58 -0.39
C TYR A 118 3.28 -6.32 -0.60
N MET A 119 2.89 -7.11 0.39
CA MET A 119 1.64 -7.87 0.33
C MET A 119 0.44 -6.92 0.37
N ILE A 120 -0.33 -6.89 -0.70
CA ILE A 120 -1.60 -6.13 -0.77
C ILE A 120 -2.74 -7.05 -0.32
N PRO A 121 -3.51 -6.69 0.71
CA PRO A 121 -4.61 -7.51 1.21
C PRO A 121 -5.73 -7.70 0.15
N ALA A 122 -6.58 -8.71 0.36
CA ALA A 122 -7.71 -8.98 -0.53
C ALA A 122 -8.78 -7.87 -0.47
N LYS A 123 -9.57 -7.73 -1.55
CA LYS A 123 -10.70 -6.79 -1.59
C LYS A 123 -11.76 -7.19 -0.56
N LYS A 124 -12.28 -6.24 0.21
CA LYS A 124 -13.33 -6.49 1.20
C LYS A 124 -14.71 -6.42 0.56
N LYS A 125 -15.63 -7.27 1.03
CA LYS A 125 -17.03 -7.29 0.62
C LYS A 125 -17.85 -6.46 1.59
N LYS A 126 -18.80 -5.68 1.07
CA LYS A 126 -19.79 -4.96 1.88
C LYS A 126 -20.62 -5.93 2.71
N MET A 127 -21.02 -5.46 3.88
CA MET A 127 -21.98 -6.14 4.73
C MET A 127 -23.40 -5.91 4.20
N GLN A 128 -24.20 -6.97 4.18
CA GLN A 128 -25.62 -6.87 3.85
C GLN A 128 -26.41 -6.46 5.10
N ALA A 129 -27.37 -5.55 4.92
CA ALA A 129 -28.36 -5.28 5.95
C ALA A 129 -29.35 -6.46 5.99
N PHE A 130 -29.59 -6.99 7.20
CA PHE A 130 -30.62 -8.00 7.50
C PHE A 130 -31.98 -7.32 7.64
#